data_AF-A0A1F2TV92-F1
#
_entry.id   AF-A0A1F2TV92-F1
#
_cell.length_a   1.000
_cell.length_b   1.000
_cell.length_c   1.000
_cell.angle_alpha   90.00
_cell.angle_beta   90.00
_cell.angle_gamma   90.00
#
_symmetry.space_group_name_H-M   'P 1'
#
loop_
_entity.id
_entity.type
_entity.pdbx_description
1 polymer ?
#
loop_
_entity_poly.entity_id
_entity_poly.type
_entity_poly.pdbx_seq_one_letter_code
_entity_poly.pdbx_strand_id
1 'polypeptide(L)'
;MRTGNASPRTVETAFDYFRQVFDHIYEYATTEYPLTIFCGVHPYWSCLPDRIKYHDKIIAYMKGFKDVYFTRNKDLAQYWKEAYLS
;
A
#
# COMPACT_ATOMS: atom_id res chain seq x y z
N MET A 1 19.59 -15.79 20.66
CA MET A 1 18.38 -15.44 19.88
C MET A 1 17.64 -14.37 20.66
N ARG A 2 17.44 -13.16 20.10
CA ARG A 2 16.55 -12.18 20.74
C ARG A 2 15.17 -12.82 20.77
N THR A 3 14.66 -13.09 21.97
CA THR A 3 13.24 -13.34 22.20
C THR A 3 12.55 -12.02 21.88
N GLY A 4 12.20 -11.85 20.61
CA GLY A 4 11.51 -10.65 20.14
C GLY A 4 10.23 -10.51 20.93
N ASN A 5 10.13 -9.45 21.72
CA ASN A 5 8.83 -9.01 22.24
C ASN A 5 7.87 -8.99 21.05
N ALA A 6 6.83 -9.84 21.10
CA ALA A 6 5.78 -9.84 20.11
C ALA A 6 5.27 -8.40 19.98
N SER A 7 5.50 -7.78 18.83
CA SER A 7 4.90 -6.48 18.57
C SER A 7 3.39 -6.68 18.65
N PRO A 8 2.64 -5.86 19.39
CA PRO A 8 1.18 -5.99 19.46
C PRO A 8 0.51 -5.78 18.09
N ARG A 9 1.25 -5.28 17.10
CA ARG A 9 0.80 -5.11 15.72
C ARG A 9 0.96 -6.42 14.96
N THR A 10 -0.14 -7.14 14.82
CA THR A 10 -0.23 -8.33 13.98
C THR A 10 -0.35 -7.93 12.49
N VAL A 11 -0.21 -8.91 11.60
CA VAL A 11 -0.54 -8.74 10.18
C VAL A 11 -1.98 -8.23 10.00
N GLU A 12 -2.92 -8.69 10.83
CA GLU A 12 -4.32 -8.26 10.74
C GLU A 12 -4.50 -6.80 11.11
N THR A 13 -3.91 -6.36 12.23
CA THR A 13 -3.99 -4.95 12.62
C THR A 13 -3.35 -4.03 11.58
N ALA A 14 -2.24 -4.46 10.96
CA ALA A 14 -1.62 -3.72 9.87
C ALA A 14 -2.51 -3.70 8.62
N PHE A 15 -3.10 -4.83 8.26
CA PHE A 15 -4.01 -4.95 7.12
C PHE A 15 -5.27 -4.11 7.32
N ASP A 16 -5.91 -4.15 8.49
CA ASP A 16 -7.11 -3.36 8.78
C ASP A 16 -6.87 -1.87 8.67
N TYR A 17 -5.71 -1.40 9.15
CA TYR A 17 -5.31 -0.01 9.00
C TYR A 17 -5.12 0.36 7.52
N PHE A 18 -4.37 -0.46 6.77
CA PHE A 18 -4.18 -0.24 5.34
C PHE A 18 -5.51 -0.21 4.58
N ARG A 19 -6.41 -1.16 4.89
CA ARG A 19 -7.74 -1.27 4.29
C ARG A 19 -8.53 0.02 4.48
N GLN A 20 -8.60 0.54 5.70
CA GLN A 20 -9.31 1.79 5.99
C GLN A 20 -8.75 2.98 5.20
N VAL A 21 -7.42 3.07 5.10
CA VAL A 21 -6.75 4.12 4.32
C VAL A 21 -7.05 3.98 2.84
N PHE A 22 -6.96 2.77 2.29
CA PHE A 22 -7.26 2.50 0.89
C PHE A 22 -8.72 2.78 0.56
N ASP A 23 -9.67 2.28 1.36
CA ASP A 23 -11.11 2.46 1.14
C ASP A 23 -11.46 3.96 1.11
N HIS A 24 -10.94 4.74 2.05
CA HIS A 24 -11.14 6.19 2.08
C HIS A 24 -10.61 6.88 0.82
N ILE A 25 -9.39 6.56 0.40
CA ILE A 25 -8.77 7.15 -0.80
C ILE A 25 -9.51 6.73 -2.08
N TYR A 26 -9.94 5.48 -2.14
CA TYR A 26 -10.68 4.96 -3.28
C TYR A 26 -12.04 5.64 -3.41
N GLU A 27 -12.78 5.77 -2.31
CA GLU A 27 -14.06 6.49 -2.26
C GLU A 27 -13.87 7.97 -2.63
N TYR A 28 -12.88 8.65 -2.05
CA TYR A 28 -12.55 10.05 -2.35
C TYR A 28 -12.29 10.28 -3.85
N ALA A 29 -11.57 9.36 -4.49
CA ALA A 29 -11.24 9.46 -5.92
C ALA A 29 -12.47 9.33 -6.84
N THR A 30 -13.60 8.83 -6.35
CA THR A 30 -14.84 8.71 -7.17
C THR A 30 -15.55 10.05 -7.35
N THR A 31 -15.37 11.00 -6.42
CA THR A 31 -16.03 12.31 -6.45
C THR A 31 -15.06 13.46 -6.69
N GLU A 32 -13.79 13.29 -6.30
CA GLU A 32 -12.77 14.33 -6.34
C GLU A 32 -11.69 14.00 -7.37
N TYR A 33 -10.46 13.70 -6.92
CA TYR A 33 -9.31 13.38 -7.77
C TYR A 33 -8.53 12.19 -7.20
N PRO A 34 -7.86 11.40 -8.05
CA PRO A 34 -7.10 10.23 -7.61
C PRO A 34 -5.89 10.63 -6.75
N LEU A 35 -5.64 9.87 -5.69
CA LEU A 35 -4.48 10.03 -4.80
C LEU A 35 -3.53 8.83 -4.92
N THR A 36 -2.28 9.02 -4.51
CA THR A 36 -1.25 7.98 -4.52
C THR A 36 -1.05 7.40 -3.12
N ILE A 37 -0.92 6.07 -3.03
CA ILE A 37 -0.55 5.36 -1.80
C ILE A 37 0.83 4.72 -1.99
N PHE A 38 1.75 4.97 -1.05
CA PHE A 38 3.06 4.32 -1.02
C PHE A 38 3.07 3.12 -0.08
N CYS A 39 3.42 1.94 -0.62
CA CYS A 39 3.60 0.72 0.15
C CYS A 39 5.09 0.48 0.44
N GLY A 40 5.57 0.95 1.59
CA GLY A 40 6.97 0.77 2.00
C GLY A 40 7.29 -0.68 2.35
N VAL A 41 8.38 -1.22 1.80
CA VAL A 41 8.90 -2.56 2.10
C VAL A 41 10.30 -2.41 2.68
N HIS A 42 10.49 -2.81 3.93
CA HIS A 42 11.81 -2.80 4.58
C HIS A 42 12.27 -4.26 4.73
N PRO A 43 13.33 -4.73 4.04
CA PRO A 43 13.71 -6.14 4.06
C PRO A 43 13.88 -6.73 5.48
N TYR A 44 14.43 -5.93 6.41
CA TYR A 44 14.63 -6.34 7.80
C TYR A 44 13.31 -6.53 8.59
N TRP A 45 12.22 -5.90 8.19
CA TRP A 45 10.93 -5.93 8.91
C TRP A 45 9.81 -6.61 8.13
N SER A 46 9.63 -6.21 6.88
CA SER A 46 8.55 -6.67 5.99
C SER A 46 8.68 -8.12 5.59
N CYS A 47 9.91 -8.65 5.50
CA CYS A 47 10.17 -10.00 5.01
C CYS A 47 10.26 -11.05 6.12
N LEU A 48 9.98 -10.67 7.38
CA LEU A 48 9.91 -11.64 8.47
C LEU A 48 8.75 -12.63 8.21
N PRO A 49 8.91 -13.93 8.53
CA PRO A 49 7.89 -14.94 8.21
C PRO A 49 6.49 -14.64 8.75
N ASP A 50 6.41 -13.99 9.91
CA ASP A 50 5.18 -13.58 10.56
C ASP A 50 4.56 -12.31 9.96
N ARG A 51 5.29 -11.58 9.10
CA ARG A 51 4.90 -10.27 8.56
C ARG A 51 4.72 -10.24 7.05
N ILE A 52 5.43 -11.09 6.32
CA ILE A 52 5.44 -11.09 4.85
C ILE A 52 4.04 -11.23 4.24
N LYS A 53 3.15 -11.97 4.92
CA LYS A 53 1.75 -12.18 4.52
C LYS A 53 0.93 -10.88 4.45
N TYR A 54 1.35 -9.82 5.14
CA TYR A 54 0.71 -8.50 5.01
C TYR A 54 0.75 -7.99 3.57
N HIS A 55 1.89 -8.17 2.88
CA HIS A 55 2.06 -7.71 1.50
C HIS A 55 1.14 -8.45 0.52
N ASP A 56 1.01 -9.78 0.67
CA ASP A 56 0.08 -10.57 -0.12
C ASP A 56 -1.36 -10.12 0.09
N LYS A 57 -1.75 -9.86 1.35
CA LYS A 57 -3.10 -9.40 1.69
C LYS A 57 -3.45 -8.06 1.07
N ILE A 58 -2.59 -7.05 1.19
CA ILE A 58 -2.89 -5.72 0.64
C ILE A 58 -2.92 -5.74 -0.90
N ILE A 59 -2.05 -6.53 -1.55
CA ILE A 59 -2.03 -6.66 -3.01
C ILE A 59 -3.30 -7.38 -3.50
N ALA A 60 -3.68 -8.48 -2.85
CA ALA A 60 -4.90 -9.21 -3.19
C ALA A 60 -6.14 -8.34 -2.99
N TYR A 61 -6.20 -7.57 -1.90
CA TYR A 61 -7.30 -6.65 -1.63
C TYR A 61 -7.44 -5.58 -2.73
N MET A 62 -6.36 -4.84 -3.02
CA MET A 62 -6.38 -3.77 -4.03
C MET A 62 -6.71 -4.29 -5.44
N LYS A 63 -6.27 -5.50 -5.80
CA LYS A 63 -6.60 -6.13 -7.09
C LYS A 63 -8.10 -6.46 -7.25
N GLY A 64 -8.88 -6.45 -6.17
CA GLY A 64 -10.34 -6.60 -6.21
C GLY A 64 -11.09 -5.35 -6.69
N PHE A 65 -10.41 -4.21 -6.82
CA PHE A 65 -10.99 -2.93 -7.20
C PHE A 65 -10.67 -2.61 -8.67
N LYS A 66 -11.57 -1.89 -9.34
CA LYS A 66 -11.34 -1.37 -10.69
C LYS A 66 -10.48 -0.11 -10.61
N ASP A 67 -9.84 0.26 -11.71
CA ASP A 67 -9.17 1.57 -11.87
C ASP A 67 -8.06 1.87 -10.85
N VAL A 68 -7.46 0.81 -10.25
CA VAL A 68 -6.26 0.92 -9.42
C VAL A 68 -5.01 0.80 -10.28
N TYR A 69 -4.22 1.87 -10.34
CA TYR A 69 -2.97 1.88 -11.10
C TYR A 69 -1.76 1.47 -10.24
N PHE A 70 -1.31 0.22 -10.41
CA PHE A 70 -0.05 -0.25 -9.84
C PHE A 70 1.12 0.22 -10.71
N THR A 71 1.95 1.11 -10.18
CA THR A 71 3.02 1.75 -10.96
C THR A 71 4.35 1.83 -10.22
N ARG A 72 5.43 2.04 -10.98
CA ARG A 72 6.76 2.34 -10.42
C ARG A 72 6.87 3.85 -10.23
N ASN A 73 7.63 4.28 -9.22
CA ASN A 73 7.85 5.72 -8.96
C ASN A 73 8.34 6.49 -10.19
N LYS A 74 9.18 5.89 -11.04
CA LYS A 74 9.67 6.55 -12.27
C LYS A 74 8.57 6.78 -13.31
N ASP A 75 7.60 5.87 -13.41
CA ASP A 75 6.51 5.99 -14.38
C ASP A 75 5.51 7.04 -13.89
N LEU A 76 5.24 7.09 -12.58
CA LEU A 76 4.45 8.16 -11.96
C LEU A 76 5.12 9.53 -12.16
N ALA A 77 6.44 9.62 -11.96
CA ALA A 77 7.18 10.86 -12.18
C ALA A 77 7.13 11.31 -13.66
N GLN A 78 7.24 10.36 -14.60
CA GLN A 78 7.11 10.66 -16.03
C GLN A 78 5.70 11.17 -16.37
N TYR A 79 4.65 10.50 -15.87
CA TYR A 79 3.26 10.94 -16.04
C TYR A 79 3.07 12.39 -15.55
N TRP A 80 3.58 12.70 -14.36
CA TRP A 80 3.47 14.05 -13.81
C TRP A 80 4.16 15.10 -14.68
N LYS A 81 5.35 14.78 -15.19
CA LYS A 81 6.10 15.67 -16.09
C LYS A 81 5.32 15.95 -17.38
N GLU A 82 4.76 14.91 -17.99
CA GLU A 82 4.04 15.01 -19.26
C GLU A 82 2.67 15.69 -19.13
N ALA A 83 1.97 15.46 -18.02
CA ALA A 83 0.59 15.94 -17.85
C ALA A 83 0.50 17.37 -17.28
N TYR A 84 1.51 17.80 -16.50
CA TYR A 84 1.38 19.03 -15.70
C TYR A 84 2.59 19.98 -15.75
N LEU A 85 3.73 19.57 -16.34
CA LEU A 85 4.95 20.39 -16.38
C LEU A 85 5.39 20.73 -17.82
N SER A 86 4.56 20.43 -18.82
CA SER A 86 4.79 20.76 -20.24
C SER A 86 4.13 22.07 -20.64
#